data_AF-A0A5C3KPH8-F1
#
_entry.id   AF-A0A5C3KPH8-F1
#
_cell.length_a   1.000
_cell.length_b   1.000
_cell.length_c   1.000
_cell.angle_alpha   90.00
_cell.angle_beta   90.00
_cell.angle_gamma   90.00
#
_symmetry.space_group_name_H-M   'P 1'
#
loop_
_entity.id
_entity.type
_entity.pdbx_description
1 polymer ?
#
loop_
_entity_poly.entity_id
_entity_poly.type
_entity_poly.pdbx_seq_one_letter_code
_entity_poly.pdbx_strand_id
1 'polypeptide(L)'
;MPVRVIAFEVDDTLWRGQLDENKFGKGRDALPKLEDNLEKIDDYEIRDRSNHKNSITLFRDVPKIIHDIRKRGIKLAIVSSNSSKALCNRALYHYKAYDTDNELKPIISMVVYNELGKDQRAKVESFKQIQEWSQASHKDIVYFDSNPDSKEVQDKLGVKFEQVSRSRGITWDDYRKSVEDHSGGGDPYDTPFYNQPEVGKALGSGKFGTVYESPDDPQSVIKVLKFWTKESRRRFLEIYSIIKKGKPFDPGNNNDDQYILMVAFEIRNLEAVGQLLAPKPEQFTGWLRMTKIAGTRIWKTPLYKKHPFSVSFQEFIKTAFHLAVDEIEDAVKKYGLEHRDAHLANVYFTMDGDQPVKGHLLDWGIAVKMKWDGKYYIRGDDKILWQDSEAGAKYTKEEFRRYWITWMVKTEYEANMKRNAITESDGYNFLKDLDWWFKR
;
A
#
# COMPACT_ATOMS: atom_id res chain seq x y z
N MET A 1 -3.62 -17.70 -9.76
CA MET A 1 -2.33 -16.96 -9.70
C MET A 1 -2.57 -15.60 -10.35
N PRO A 2 -2.21 -14.48 -9.72
CA PRO A 2 -2.63 -13.16 -10.21
C PRO A 2 -1.95 -12.83 -11.54
N VAL A 3 -2.74 -12.44 -12.55
CA VAL A 3 -2.23 -11.90 -13.81
C VAL A 3 -1.51 -10.58 -13.54
N ARG A 4 -0.24 -10.47 -13.96
CA ARG A 4 0.60 -9.27 -13.74
C ARG A 4 0.83 -8.47 -15.02
N VAL A 5 0.79 -9.13 -16.17
CA VAL A 5 0.93 -8.50 -17.49
C VAL A 5 -0.14 -9.02 -18.43
N ILE A 6 -0.77 -8.12 -19.18
CA ILE A 6 -1.64 -8.46 -20.30
C ILE A 6 -1.04 -7.90 -21.57
N ALA A 7 -0.79 -8.78 -22.52
CA ALA A 7 -0.21 -8.47 -23.81
C ALA A 7 -1.25 -8.63 -24.93
N PHE A 8 -1.18 -7.73 -25.92
CA PHE A 8 -2.02 -7.77 -27.11
C PHE A 8 -1.18 -7.77 -28.38
N GLU A 9 -1.53 -8.65 -29.32
CA GLU A 9 -1.36 -8.33 -30.74
C GLU A 9 -2.29 -7.17 -31.10
N VAL A 10 -1.98 -6.42 -32.16
CA VAL A 10 -2.77 -5.26 -32.55
C VAL A 10 -3.75 -5.58 -33.68
N ASP A 11 -3.23 -6.07 -34.82
CA ASP A 11 -4.03 -6.31 -36.01
C ASP A 11 -4.98 -7.49 -35.79
N ASP A 12 -6.24 -7.29 -36.16
CA ASP A 12 -7.36 -8.21 -35.97
C ASP A 12 -7.58 -8.66 -34.50
N THR A 13 -6.98 -7.95 -33.53
CA THR A 13 -7.06 -8.21 -32.09
C THR A 13 -7.63 -7.01 -31.34
N LEU A 14 -6.97 -5.84 -31.44
CA LEU A 14 -7.46 -4.57 -30.88
C LEU A 14 -8.33 -3.81 -31.88
N TRP A 15 -8.05 -3.93 -33.17
CA TRP A 15 -8.87 -3.38 -34.25
C TRP A 15 -9.04 -4.39 -35.37
N ARG A 16 -10.09 -4.20 -36.16
CA ARG A 16 -10.30 -4.93 -37.41
C ARG A 16 -9.43 -4.31 -38.52
N GLY A 17 -8.78 -5.16 -39.31
CA GLY A 17 -7.93 -4.74 -40.42
C GLY A 17 -6.45 -4.76 -40.05
N GLN A 18 -5.61 -4.56 -41.07
CA GLN A 18 -4.15 -4.66 -40.95
C GLN A 18 -3.50 -3.35 -41.36
N LEU A 19 -2.63 -2.82 -40.50
CA LEU A 19 -1.79 -1.66 -40.82
C LEU A 19 -0.60 -2.09 -41.69
N ASP A 20 -0.81 -2.18 -43.00
CA ASP A 20 0.22 -2.58 -43.95
C ASP A 20 0.99 -1.36 -44.49
N GLU A 21 2.28 -1.27 -44.19
CA GLU A 21 3.16 -0.20 -44.65
C GLU A 21 3.31 -0.11 -46.18
N ASN A 22 2.95 -1.17 -46.90
CA ASN A 22 2.93 -1.20 -48.36
C ASN A 22 1.59 -0.73 -48.95
N LYS A 23 0.57 -0.51 -48.12
CA LYS A 23 -0.75 -0.01 -48.54
C LYS A 23 -1.02 1.40 -48.01
N PHE A 24 -0.75 1.62 -46.73
CA PHE A 24 -0.97 2.91 -46.08
C PHE A 24 0.05 3.95 -46.55
N GLY A 25 -0.41 5.18 -46.83
CA GLY A 25 0.47 6.28 -47.26
C GLY A 25 1.11 6.07 -48.64
N LYS A 26 0.48 5.27 -49.50
CA LYS A 26 0.93 5.00 -50.89
C LYS A 26 0.01 5.59 -51.97
N GLY A 27 -1.08 6.23 -51.56
CA GLY A 27 -2.01 6.86 -52.48
C GLY A 27 -1.55 8.23 -52.97
N ARG A 28 -2.43 8.87 -53.75
CA ARG A 28 -2.23 10.26 -54.18
C ARG A 28 -2.29 11.17 -52.95
N ASP A 29 -1.40 12.16 -52.89
CA ASP A 29 -1.31 13.14 -51.79
C ASP A 29 -0.84 12.58 -50.44
N ALA A 30 -0.12 11.44 -50.46
CA ALA A 30 0.51 10.90 -49.26
C ALA A 30 1.54 11.88 -48.66
N LEU A 31 1.52 12.03 -47.34
CA LEU A 31 2.51 12.79 -46.60
C LEU A 31 3.85 12.04 -46.54
N PRO A 32 4.99 12.77 -46.42
CA PRO A 32 6.32 12.15 -46.41
C PRO A 32 6.55 11.13 -45.28
N LYS A 33 5.94 11.35 -44.12
CA LYS A 33 5.99 10.42 -42.99
C LYS A 33 4.82 9.46 -43.07
N LEU A 34 5.12 8.17 -43.07
CA LEU A 34 4.14 7.10 -43.24
C LEU A 34 3.00 7.21 -42.22
N GLU A 35 3.34 7.37 -40.94
CA GLU A 35 2.39 7.45 -39.84
C GLU A 35 1.50 8.69 -39.88
N ASP A 36 1.95 9.80 -40.46
CA ASP A 36 1.16 11.03 -40.56
C ASP A 36 0.02 10.89 -41.60
N ASN A 37 -0.01 9.80 -42.37
CA ASN A 37 -1.12 9.46 -43.26
C ASN A 37 -2.30 8.83 -42.53
N LEU A 38 -2.21 8.52 -41.23
CA LEU A 38 -3.36 8.06 -40.45
C LEU A 38 -4.25 9.24 -40.04
N GLU A 39 -5.47 9.26 -40.56
CA GLU A 39 -6.50 10.25 -40.24
C GLU A 39 -7.56 9.61 -39.34
N LYS A 40 -7.80 10.21 -38.16
CA LYS A 40 -8.89 9.82 -37.27
C LYS A 40 -10.23 10.32 -37.84
N ILE A 41 -11.19 9.41 -38.01
CA ILE A 41 -12.55 9.73 -38.47
C ILE A 41 -13.49 9.89 -37.30
N ASP A 42 -13.49 8.93 -36.39
CA ASP A 42 -14.19 9.01 -35.12
C ASP A 42 -13.39 8.27 -34.03
N ASP A 43 -13.99 8.05 -32.86
CA ASP A 43 -13.33 7.37 -31.75
C ASP A 43 -12.96 5.90 -32.00
N TYR A 44 -13.51 5.30 -33.05
CA TYR A 44 -13.35 3.89 -33.41
C TYR A 44 -12.78 3.67 -34.81
N GLU A 45 -12.80 4.63 -35.71
CA GLU A 45 -12.28 4.47 -37.08
C GLU A 45 -11.10 5.40 -37.39
N ILE A 46 -10.04 4.80 -37.94
CA ILE A 46 -8.89 5.49 -38.53
C ILE A 46 -8.76 5.00 -39.97
N ARG A 47 -8.46 5.92 -40.89
CA ARG A 47 -8.20 5.59 -42.29
C ARG A 47 -6.89 6.19 -42.79
N ASP A 48 -6.43 5.68 -43.92
CA ASP A 48 -5.35 6.29 -44.69
C ASP A 48 -5.88 7.52 -45.43
N ARG A 49 -5.29 8.68 -45.19
CA ARG A 49 -5.56 9.94 -45.87
C ARG A 49 -5.37 9.84 -47.39
N SER A 50 -4.35 9.13 -47.84
CA SER A 50 -3.99 9.03 -49.26
C SER A 50 -4.85 8.01 -50.03
N ASN A 51 -5.51 7.11 -49.31
CA ASN A 51 -6.41 6.11 -49.87
C ASN A 51 -7.46 5.68 -48.83
N HIS A 52 -8.61 6.34 -48.84
CA HIS A 52 -9.69 6.12 -47.86
C HIS A 52 -10.28 4.69 -47.87
N LYS A 53 -9.92 3.82 -48.83
CA LYS A 53 -10.31 2.39 -48.80
C LYS A 53 -9.53 1.59 -47.76
N ASN A 54 -8.37 2.09 -47.34
CA ASN A 54 -7.58 1.50 -46.27
C ASN A 54 -8.05 2.11 -44.95
N SER A 55 -8.74 1.33 -44.12
CA SER A 55 -9.12 1.74 -42.78
C SER A 55 -8.99 0.60 -41.78
N ILE A 56 -8.88 0.98 -40.51
CA ILE A 56 -8.92 0.07 -39.37
C ILE A 56 -10.00 0.57 -38.40
N THR A 57 -10.65 -0.37 -37.72
CA THR A 57 -11.73 -0.04 -36.77
C THR A 57 -11.49 -0.70 -35.43
N LEU A 58 -11.33 0.09 -34.38
CA LEU A 58 -11.19 -0.37 -33.00
C LEU A 58 -12.39 -1.21 -32.58
N PHE A 59 -12.14 -2.36 -31.96
CA PHE A 59 -13.22 -3.16 -31.41
C PHE A 59 -13.84 -2.45 -30.19
N ARG A 60 -15.17 -2.55 -30.07
CA ARG A 60 -15.98 -1.71 -29.17
C ARG A 60 -15.59 -1.82 -27.70
N ASP A 61 -15.17 -3.01 -27.26
CA ASP A 61 -14.81 -3.28 -25.87
C ASP A 61 -13.39 -2.85 -25.49
N VAL A 62 -12.51 -2.56 -26.45
CA VAL A 62 -11.10 -2.28 -26.18
C VAL A 62 -10.90 -1.12 -25.20
N PRO A 63 -11.55 0.06 -25.35
CA PRO A 63 -11.39 1.14 -24.38
C PRO A 63 -11.76 0.73 -22.94
N LYS A 64 -12.81 -0.09 -22.79
CA LYS A 64 -13.27 -0.61 -21.49
C LYS A 64 -12.29 -1.62 -20.91
N ILE A 65 -11.75 -2.52 -21.73
CA ILE A 65 -10.73 -3.49 -21.34
C ILE A 65 -9.47 -2.78 -20.86
N ILE A 66 -8.96 -1.82 -21.63
CA ILE A 66 -7.75 -1.06 -21.28
C ILE A 66 -7.96 -0.30 -19.97
N HIS A 67 -9.12 0.32 -19.76
CA HIS A 67 -9.46 0.98 -18.50
C HIS A 67 -9.42 0.01 -17.31
N ASP A 68 -10.00 -1.19 -17.45
CA ASP A 68 -10.00 -2.19 -16.37
C ASP A 68 -8.60 -2.73 -16.06
N ILE A 69 -7.76 -2.97 -17.07
CA ILE A 69 -6.35 -3.34 -16.92
C ILE A 69 -5.64 -2.31 -16.03
N ARG A 70 -5.83 -1.02 -16.33
CA ARG A 70 -5.23 0.08 -15.56
C ARG A 70 -5.78 0.16 -14.14
N LYS A 71 -7.09 0.06 -13.97
CA LYS A 71 -7.76 0.07 -12.66
C LYS A 71 -7.28 -1.07 -11.76
N ARG A 72 -6.93 -2.22 -12.35
CA ARG A 72 -6.38 -3.38 -11.63
C ARG A 72 -4.86 -3.30 -11.40
N GLY A 73 -4.19 -2.26 -11.88
CA GLY A 73 -2.73 -2.13 -11.78
C GLY A 73 -1.95 -3.18 -12.59
N ILE A 74 -2.60 -3.81 -13.58
CA ILE A 74 -1.96 -4.79 -14.47
C ILE A 74 -1.16 -4.03 -15.52
N LYS A 75 0.06 -4.48 -15.82
CA LYS A 75 0.90 -3.85 -16.85
C LYS A 75 0.38 -4.23 -18.23
N LEU A 76 0.21 -3.22 -19.08
CA LEU A 76 -0.23 -3.39 -20.47
C LEU A 76 0.99 -3.54 -21.39
N ALA A 77 0.98 -4.56 -22.24
CA ALA A 77 1.99 -4.78 -23.28
C ALA A 77 1.36 -4.84 -24.67
N ILE A 78 2.09 -4.37 -25.66
CA ILE A 78 1.83 -4.58 -27.08
C ILE A 78 2.94 -5.48 -27.62
N VAL A 79 2.57 -6.62 -28.21
CA VAL A 79 3.49 -7.58 -28.82
C VAL A 79 2.95 -7.96 -30.18
N SER A 80 3.47 -7.30 -31.23
CA SER A 80 2.90 -7.37 -32.58
C SER A 80 3.87 -7.89 -33.63
N SER A 81 3.34 -8.62 -34.61
CA SER A 81 4.09 -8.96 -35.84
C SER A 81 4.01 -7.93 -36.96
N ASN A 82 3.38 -6.79 -36.72
CA ASN A 82 3.34 -5.71 -37.70
C ASN A 82 4.75 -5.18 -38.01
N SER A 83 5.04 -4.91 -39.28
CA SER A 83 6.36 -4.46 -39.71
C SER A 83 6.64 -2.98 -39.39
N SER A 84 5.61 -2.18 -39.11
CA SER A 84 5.72 -0.73 -38.92
C SER A 84 5.29 -0.27 -37.52
N LYS A 85 6.29 -0.14 -36.65
CA LYS A 85 6.11 0.42 -35.30
C LYS A 85 5.53 1.84 -35.30
N ALA A 86 5.90 2.65 -36.29
CA ALA A 86 5.40 4.02 -36.40
C ALA A 86 3.89 4.06 -36.66
N LEU A 87 3.38 3.21 -37.57
CA LEU A 87 1.95 3.11 -37.85
C LEU A 87 1.17 2.62 -36.63
N CYS A 88 1.61 1.54 -35.98
CA CYS A 88 0.93 1.01 -34.80
C CYS A 88 0.90 2.04 -33.66
N ASN A 89 2.02 2.71 -33.39
CA ASN A 89 2.09 3.73 -32.34
C ASN A 89 1.15 4.91 -32.63
N ARG A 90 1.07 5.35 -33.88
CA ARG A 90 0.18 6.44 -34.26
C ARG A 90 -1.29 6.02 -34.17
N ALA A 91 -1.64 4.81 -34.57
CA ALA A 91 -2.99 4.29 -34.40
C ALA A 91 -3.39 4.24 -32.91
N LEU A 92 -2.52 3.68 -32.06
CA LEU A 92 -2.71 3.64 -30.60
C LEU A 92 -2.69 5.03 -29.94
N TYR A 93 -2.12 6.04 -30.59
CA TYR A 93 -2.19 7.43 -30.15
C TYR A 93 -3.57 8.06 -30.42
N HIS A 94 -4.18 7.76 -31.56
CA HIS A 94 -5.50 8.27 -31.93
C HIS A 94 -6.63 7.63 -31.13
N TYR A 95 -6.53 6.33 -30.86
CA TYR A 95 -7.45 5.62 -29.99
C TYR A 95 -7.22 5.98 -28.52
N LYS A 96 -8.31 6.14 -27.78
CA LYS A 96 -8.28 6.58 -26.38
C LYS A 96 -9.03 5.63 -25.47
N ALA A 97 -8.61 5.58 -24.21
CA ALA A 97 -9.27 4.88 -23.12
C ALA A 97 -9.24 5.74 -21.85
N TYR A 98 -10.06 5.41 -20.87
CA TYR A 98 -10.02 6.06 -19.56
C TYR A 98 -8.88 5.50 -18.71
N ASP A 99 -8.12 6.36 -18.05
CA ASP A 99 -7.10 5.94 -17.08
C ASP A 99 -7.68 5.69 -15.67
N THR A 100 -6.81 5.59 -14.66
CA THR A 100 -7.21 5.38 -13.25
C THR A 100 -7.95 6.57 -12.63
N ASP A 101 -7.75 7.78 -13.17
CA ASP A 101 -8.36 9.02 -12.69
C ASP A 101 -9.63 9.36 -13.49
N ASN A 102 -10.07 8.44 -14.37
CA ASN A 102 -11.16 8.62 -15.34
C ASN A 102 -10.88 9.74 -16.36
N GLU A 103 -9.62 9.99 -16.69
CA GLU A 103 -9.23 10.88 -17.77
C GLU A 103 -9.08 10.11 -19.09
N LEU A 104 -9.60 10.67 -20.18
CA LEU A 104 -9.52 10.07 -21.50
C LEU A 104 -8.12 10.32 -22.12
N LYS A 105 -7.27 9.29 -22.14
CA LYS A 105 -5.88 9.36 -22.63
C LYS A 105 -5.63 8.43 -23.81
N PRO A 106 -4.65 8.74 -24.68
CA PRO A 106 -4.20 7.84 -25.74
C PRO A 106 -3.83 6.46 -25.20
N ILE A 107 -4.26 5.38 -25.85
CA ILE A 107 -3.96 4.01 -25.38
C ILE A 107 -2.45 3.79 -25.29
N ILE A 108 -1.68 4.33 -26.25
CA ILE A 108 -0.22 4.21 -26.26
C ILE A 108 0.45 4.74 -24.99
N SER A 109 -0.13 5.76 -24.33
CA SER A 109 0.41 6.32 -23.08
C SER A 109 0.25 5.39 -21.88
N MET A 110 -0.58 4.36 -22.00
CA MET A 110 -0.87 3.36 -20.97
C MET A 110 -0.06 2.07 -21.16
N VAL A 111 0.57 1.90 -22.32
CA VAL A 111 1.38 0.74 -22.70
C VAL A 111 2.76 0.86 -22.03
N VAL A 112 3.14 -0.16 -21.27
CA VAL A 112 4.43 -0.22 -20.56
C VAL A 112 5.50 -0.88 -21.42
N TYR A 113 5.11 -1.93 -22.16
CA TYR A 113 6.01 -2.70 -23.02
C TYR A 113 5.48 -2.67 -24.44
N ASN A 114 6.29 -2.26 -25.41
CA ASN A 114 5.83 -2.03 -26.78
C ASN A 114 6.82 -2.65 -27.77
N GLU A 115 6.63 -3.94 -28.00
CA GLU A 115 7.52 -4.78 -28.78
C GLU A 115 6.89 -5.15 -30.13
N LEU A 116 7.65 -4.95 -31.21
CA LEU A 116 7.25 -5.33 -32.56
C LEU A 116 8.33 -6.18 -33.21
N GLY A 117 7.94 -7.31 -33.78
CA GLY A 117 8.84 -8.27 -34.40
C GLY A 117 8.15 -9.13 -35.45
N LYS A 118 8.72 -9.17 -36.67
CA LYS A 118 8.05 -9.70 -37.87
C LYS A 118 7.66 -11.19 -37.83
N ASP A 119 8.18 -11.97 -36.90
CA ASP A 119 7.95 -13.41 -36.82
C ASP A 119 7.72 -13.93 -35.40
N GLN A 120 7.34 -15.21 -35.29
CA GLN A 120 7.07 -15.87 -34.01
C GLN A 120 8.31 -15.99 -33.13
N ARG A 121 9.50 -16.10 -33.73
CA ARG A 121 10.76 -16.13 -32.97
C ARG A 121 10.98 -14.80 -32.25
N ALA A 122 10.68 -13.68 -32.92
CA ALA A 122 10.73 -12.36 -32.32
C ALA A 122 9.70 -12.22 -31.20
N LYS A 123 8.47 -12.74 -31.36
CA LYS A 123 7.45 -12.74 -30.28
C LYS A 123 7.93 -13.48 -29.04
N VAL A 124 8.49 -14.68 -29.20
CA VAL A 124 9.06 -15.46 -28.08
C VAL A 124 10.15 -14.64 -27.37
N GLU A 125 11.02 -13.97 -28.12
CA GLU A 125 12.08 -13.15 -27.53
C GLU A 125 11.51 -11.91 -26.80
N SER A 126 10.51 -11.24 -27.37
CA SER A 126 9.81 -10.13 -26.72
C SER A 126 9.19 -10.55 -25.38
N PHE A 127 8.62 -11.75 -25.28
CA PHE A 127 8.06 -12.23 -24.00
C PHE A 127 9.13 -12.53 -22.96
N LYS A 128 10.33 -12.99 -23.35
CA LYS A 128 11.46 -13.11 -22.40
C LYS A 128 11.90 -11.74 -21.88
N GLN A 129 12.02 -10.75 -22.77
CA GLN A 129 12.37 -9.39 -22.38
C GLN A 129 11.32 -8.79 -21.44
N ILE A 130 10.03 -8.98 -21.75
CA ILE A 130 8.93 -8.56 -20.88
C ILE A 130 9.00 -9.26 -19.52
N GLN A 131 9.33 -10.56 -19.47
CA GLN A 131 9.53 -11.28 -18.21
C GLN A 131 10.64 -10.62 -17.37
N GLU A 132 11.79 -10.33 -17.97
CA GLU A 132 12.91 -9.68 -17.32
C GLU A 132 12.57 -8.27 -16.81
N TRP A 133 11.91 -7.44 -17.63
CA TRP A 133 11.56 -6.07 -17.23
C TRP A 133 10.41 -6.01 -16.23
N SER A 134 9.48 -6.96 -16.32
CA SER A 134 8.30 -6.99 -15.45
C SER A 134 8.52 -7.72 -14.14
N GLN A 135 9.52 -8.61 -14.11
CA GLN A 135 9.76 -9.60 -13.05
C GLN A 135 8.54 -10.53 -12.81
N ALA A 136 7.62 -10.59 -13.77
CA ALA A 136 6.48 -11.50 -13.73
C ALA A 136 6.92 -12.89 -14.20
N SER A 137 6.39 -13.96 -13.59
CA SER A 137 6.53 -15.29 -14.18
C SER A 137 5.81 -15.32 -15.52
N HIS A 138 6.29 -16.07 -16.51
CA HIS A 138 5.55 -16.27 -17.76
C HIS A 138 4.11 -16.75 -17.52
N LYS A 139 3.88 -17.56 -16.48
CA LYS A 139 2.55 -18.03 -16.06
C LYS A 139 1.61 -16.92 -15.57
N ASP A 140 2.15 -15.76 -15.23
CA ASP A 140 1.41 -14.57 -14.79
C ASP A 140 1.13 -13.60 -15.95
N ILE A 141 1.48 -14.00 -17.18
CA ILE A 141 1.27 -13.21 -18.40
C ILE A 141 0.14 -13.84 -19.21
N VAL A 142 -0.84 -13.03 -19.61
CA VAL A 142 -1.88 -13.42 -20.56
C VAL A 142 -1.64 -12.70 -21.88
N TYR A 143 -1.66 -13.43 -22.98
CA TYR A 143 -1.44 -12.93 -24.32
C TYR A 143 -2.63 -13.22 -25.21
N PHE A 144 -3.20 -12.16 -25.81
CA PHE A 144 -4.27 -12.27 -26.79
C PHE A 144 -3.75 -12.01 -28.20
N ASP A 145 -4.05 -12.93 -29.11
CA ASP A 145 -3.75 -12.82 -30.55
C ASP A 145 -4.83 -13.50 -31.37
N SER A 146 -5.04 -13.04 -32.60
CA SER A 146 -5.91 -13.67 -33.57
C SER A 146 -5.21 -14.77 -34.39
N ASN A 147 -3.88 -14.80 -34.40
CA ASN A 147 -3.07 -15.80 -35.09
C ASN A 147 -2.87 -17.07 -34.23
N PRO A 148 -3.36 -18.25 -34.64
CA PRO A 148 -3.17 -19.49 -33.89
C PRO A 148 -1.70 -19.89 -33.72
N ASP A 149 -0.80 -19.48 -34.62
CA ASP A 149 0.63 -19.82 -34.54
C ASP A 149 1.31 -19.19 -33.31
N SER A 150 0.73 -18.12 -32.77
CA SER A 150 1.20 -17.45 -31.56
C SER A 150 1.06 -18.31 -30.30
N LYS A 151 0.37 -19.46 -30.39
CA LYS A 151 0.39 -20.52 -29.36
C LYS A 151 1.81 -21.03 -29.07
N GLU A 152 2.74 -20.91 -30.02
CA GLU A 152 4.15 -21.25 -29.81
C GLU A 152 4.77 -20.53 -28.60
N VAL A 153 4.34 -19.30 -28.30
CA VAL A 153 4.78 -18.55 -27.10
C VAL A 153 4.39 -19.28 -25.82
N GLN A 154 3.15 -19.81 -25.77
CA GLN A 154 2.69 -20.61 -24.63
C GLN A 154 3.49 -21.90 -24.51
N ASP A 155 3.66 -22.63 -25.62
CA ASP A 155 4.31 -23.93 -25.61
C ASP A 155 5.78 -23.83 -25.19
N LYS A 156 6.46 -22.72 -25.52
CA LYS A 156 7.87 -22.50 -25.16
C LYS A 156 8.10 -21.87 -23.80
N LEU A 157 7.25 -20.92 -23.38
CA LEU A 157 7.51 -20.08 -22.20
C LEU A 157 6.52 -20.31 -21.06
N GLY A 158 5.35 -20.90 -21.34
CA GLY A 158 4.27 -21.05 -20.37
C GLY A 158 3.44 -19.77 -20.17
N VAL A 159 3.53 -18.82 -21.10
CA VAL A 159 2.60 -17.68 -21.19
C VAL A 159 1.21 -18.20 -21.49
N LYS A 160 0.16 -17.64 -20.89
CA LYS A 160 -1.20 -18.05 -21.19
C LYS A 160 -1.66 -17.43 -22.51
N PHE A 161 -1.86 -18.25 -23.53
CA PHE A 161 -2.31 -17.81 -24.84
C PHE A 161 -3.83 -17.89 -24.96
N GLU A 162 -4.45 -16.81 -25.47
CA GLU A 162 -5.87 -16.70 -25.70
C GLU A 162 -6.13 -16.28 -27.14
N GLN A 163 -6.64 -17.22 -27.93
CA GLN A 163 -6.96 -16.94 -29.33
C GLN A 163 -8.25 -16.13 -29.44
N VAL A 164 -8.18 -14.96 -30.08
CA VAL A 164 -9.36 -14.15 -30.41
C VAL A 164 -9.79 -14.36 -31.85
N SER A 165 -11.07 -14.11 -32.16
CA SER A 165 -11.54 -14.20 -33.54
C SER A 165 -11.21 -12.92 -34.30
N ARG A 166 -10.59 -13.04 -35.47
CA ARG A 166 -10.26 -11.91 -36.35
C ARG A 166 -11.45 -11.01 -36.68
N SER A 167 -12.65 -11.57 -36.78
CA SER A 167 -13.84 -10.81 -37.17
C SER A 167 -14.44 -9.99 -36.03
N ARG A 168 -14.28 -10.44 -34.78
CA ARG A 168 -14.85 -9.81 -33.58
C ARG A 168 -13.81 -9.13 -32.69
N GLY A 169 -12.53 -9.47 -32.85
CA GLY A 169 -11.44 -9.06 -32.00
C GLY A 169 -11.56 -9.60 -30.59
N ILE A 170 -10.86 -8.92 -29.67
CA ILE A 170 -11.08 -9.12 -28.26
C ILE A 170 -12.39 -8.48 -27.79
N THR A 171 -13.16 -9.24 -27.03
CA THR A 171 -14.36 -8.77 -26.34
C THR A 171 -14.14 -8.70 -24.84
N TRP A 172 -15.02 -7.96 -24.16
CA TRP A 172 -15.00 -7.88 -22.71
C TRP A 172 -15.11 -9.26 -22.04
N ASP A 173 -15.86 -10.19 -22.65
CA ASP A 173 -16.05 -11.52 -22.10
C ASP A 173 -14.80 -12.41 -22.26
N ASP A 174 -14.08 -12.32 -23.38
CA ASP A 174 -12.79 -13.02 -23.52
C ASP A 174 -11.81 -12.52 -22.45
N TYR A 175 -11.63 -11.21 -22.38
CA TYR A 175 -10.75 -10.57 -21.42
C TYR A 175 -11.11 -10.97 -19.99
N ARG A 176 -12.38 -10.81 -19.62
CA ARG A 176 -12.86 -11.08 -18.27
C ARG A 176 -12.69 -12.55 -17.90
N LYS A 177 -13.08 -13.48 -18.79
CA LYS A 177 -12.91 -14.91 -18.56
C LYS A 177 -11.43 -15.25 -18.38
N SER A 178 -10.55 -14.75 -19.24
CA SER A 178 -9.13 -15.05 -19.16
C SER A 178 -8.47 -14.49 -17.90
N VAL A 179 -8.92 -13.31 -17.45
CA VAL A 179 -8.49 -12.74 -16.17
C VAL A 179 -9.10 -13.51 -15.01
N GLU A 180 -10.41 -13.75 -14.95
CA GLU A 180 -11.12 -14.43 -13.85
C GLU A 180 -10.75 -15.91 -13.68
N ASP A 181 -10.57 -16.65 -14.77
CA ASP A 181 -10.10 -18.04 -14.73
C ASP A 181 -8.69 -18.14 -14.10
N HIS A 182 -7.94 -17.03 -14.04
CA HIS A 182 -6.53 -17.00 -13.65
C HIS A 182 -6.31 -16.27 -12.33
N SER A 183 -6.96 -15.12 -12.18
CA SER A 183 -7.24 -14.51 -10.90
C SER A 183 -8.32 -15.33 -10.21
N GLY A 184 -7.95 -16.40 -9.49
CA GLY A 184 -8.82 -16.91 -8.42
C GLY A 184 -9.28 -15.68 -7.61
N GLY A 185 -10.57 -15.33 -7.73
CA GLY A 185 -11.06 -13.94 -7.74
C GLY A 185 -10.46 -13.00 -6.69
N GLY A 186 -9.36 -12.32 -7.03
CA GLY A 186 -8.66 -11.40 -6.14
C GLY A 186 -8.99 -9.94 -6.49
N ASP A 187 -9.40 -9.16 -5.49
CA ASP A 187 -9.45 -7.70 -5.60
C ASP A 187 -8.03 -7.18 -5.91
N PRO A 188 -7.84 -6.16 -6.77
CA PRO A 188 -6.52 -5.54 -6.97
C PRO A 188 -5.84 -5.09 -5.66
N TYR A 189 -6.62 -4.82 -4.61
CA TYR A 189 -6.13 -4.51 -3.26
C TYR A 189 -5.81 -5.74 -2.38
N ASP A 190 -5.99 -6.96 -2.91
CA ASP A 190 -5.72 -8.25 -2.24
C ASP A 190 -4.43 -8.94 -2.72
N THR A 191 -3.56 -8.25 -3.47
CA THR A 191 -2.29 -8.84 -3.89
C THR A 191 -1.32 -8.93 -2.71
N PRO A 192 -0.78 -10.12 -2.36
CA PRO A 192 0.22 -10.24 -1.30
C PRO A 192 1.50 -9.50 -1.70
N PHE A 193 2.09 -8.77 -0.74
CA PHE A 193 3.49 -8.35 -0.50
C PHE A 193 4.46 -7.97 -1.66
N TYR A 194 4.18 -8.22 -2.94
CA TYR A 194 5.18 -8.25 -4.02
C TYR A 194 5.27 -6.98 -4.90
N ASN A 195 4.54 -5.91 -4.55
CA ASN A 195 4.57 -4.61 -5.25
C ASN A 195 5.01 -3.44 -4.33
N GLN A 196 5.69 -3.72 -3.22
CA GLN A 196 6.18 -2.66 -2.31
C GLN A 196 7.50 -2.04 -2.80
N PRO A 197 7.79 -0.77 -2.45
CA PRO A 197 9.09 -0.16 -2.71
C PRO A 197 10.25 -0.99 -2.13
N GLU A 198 11.45 -0.91 -2.75
CA GLU A 198 12.64 -1.65 -2.28
C GLU A 198 12.91 -1.39 -0.79
N VAL A 199 12.91 -2.47 0.00
CA VAL A 199 12.93 -2.40 1.46
C VAL A 199 14.38 -2.36 1.96
N GLY A 200 14.74 -1.32 2.73
CA GLY A 200 16.02 -1.21 3.44
C GLY A 200 16.05 -1.94 4.81
N LYS A 201 17.22 -1.96 5.48
CA LYS A 201 17.47 -2.69 6.74
C LYS A 201 16.57 -2.24 7.92
N ALA A 202 16.18 -3.21 8.74
CA ALA A 202 15.02 -3.18 9.64
C ALA A 202 15.21 -2.52 11.03
N LEU A 203 14.08 -2.04 11.60
CA LEU A 203 13.83 -2.00 13.05
C LEU A 203 12.42 -2.58 13.36
N GLY A 204 12.34 -3.41 14.41
CA GLY A 204 11.07 -3.82 15.04
C GLY A 204 10.81 -5.34 15.07
N SER A 205 10.43 -5.85 16.25
CA SER A 205 9.95 -7.21 16.50
C SER A 205 8.44 -7.19 16.78
N GLY A 206 7.66 -8.03 16.10
CA GLY A 206 6.21 -8.14 16.28
C GLY A 206 5.49 -8.78 15.08
N LYS A 207 4.15 -8.79 15.09
CA LYS A 207 3.30 -9.21 13.96
C LYS A 207 3.24 -8.17 12.83
N PHE A 208 3.57 -6.90 13.10
CA PHE A 208 4.03 -5.96 12.07
C PHE A 208 5.39 -6.42 11.55
N GLY A 209 5.49 -6.56 10.24
CA GLY A 209 6.61 -7.18 9.57
C GLY A 209 7.91 -6.40 9.64
N THR A 210 7.81 -5.07 9.68
CA THR A 210 8.94 -4.14 9.64
C THR A 210 8.42 -2.71 9.87
N VAL A 211 9.19 -1.88 10.59
CA VAL A 211 9.09 -0.42 10.55
C VAL A 211 10.26 0.07 9.68
N TYR A 212 9.97 0.57 8.48
CA TYR A 212 10.99 1.13 7.58
C TYR A 212 11.20 2.61 7.90
N GLU A 213 12.44 2.97 8.19
CA GLU A 213 12.90 4.37 8.13
C GLU A 213 13.75 4.50 6.86
N SER A 214 13.30 5.29 5.89
CA SER A 214 14.19 5.71 4.81
C SER A 214 15.17 6.75 5.37
N PRO A 215 16.48 6.60 5.14
CA PRO A 215 17.42 7.70 5.34
C PRO A 215 17.09 8.88 4.42
N ASP A 216 16.63 8.58 3.20
CA ASP A 216 16.50 9.55 2.10
C ASP A 216 15.07 10.08 1.89
N ASP A 217 14.05 9.40 2.43
CA ASP A 217 12.67 9.91 2.50
C ASP A 217 12.40 10.48 3.92
N PRO A 218 12.46 11.81 4.10
CA PRO A 218 12.21 12.45 5.40
C PRO A 218 10.74 12.37 5.81
N GLN A 219 9.84 11.92 4.94
CA GLN A 219 8.40 11.92 5.19
C GLN A 219 7.86 10.53 5.56
N SER A 220 8.60 9.42 5.48
CA SER A 220 7.99 8.10 5.67
C SER A 220 8.58 7.22 6.78
N VAL A 221 7.68 6.76 7.65
CA VAL A 221 7.78 5.49 8.37
C VAL A 221 6.78 4.52 7.73
N ILE A 222 7.24 3.38 7.20
CA ILE A 222 6.36 2.37 6.59
C ILE A 222 6.18 1.21 7.56
N LYS A 223 4.93 0.90 7.90
CA LYS A 223 4.55 -0.33 8.63
C LYS A 223 3.90 -1.30 7.67
N VAL A 224 4.36 -2.56 7.70
CA VAL A 224 3.86 -3.64 6.83
C VAL A 224 3.30 -4.78 7.67
N LEU A 225 2.23 -5.43 7.21
CA LEU A 225 1.66 -6.63 7.83
C LEU A 225 2.14 -7.89 7.11
N LYS A 226 2.65 -8.87 7.87
CA LYS A 226 3.20 -10.12 7.29
C LYS A 226 2.15 -11.04 6.65
N PHE A 227 0.89 -10.96 7.10
CA PHE A 227 -0.16 -11.93 6.75
C PHE A 227 -1.48 -11.22 6.40
N TRP A 228 -1.44 -10.30 5.44
CA TRP A 228 -2.65 -9.63 4.96
C TRP A 228 -3.33 -10.43 3.86
N THR A 229 -4.59 -10.81 4.08
CA THR A 229 -5.39 -11.59 3.11
C THR A 229 -6.59 -10.79 2.62
N LYS A 230 -7.23 -11.26 1.55
CA LYS A 230 -8.52 -10.73 1.07
C LYS A 230 -9.58 -10.67 2.17
N GLU A 231 -9.67 -11.75 2.93
CA GLU A 231 -10.62 -11.87 4.02
C GLU A 231 -10.27 -10.88 5.14
N SER A 232 -8.99 -10.74 5.48
CA SER A 232 -8.52 -9.72 6.43
C SER A 232 -8.88 -8.31 5.97
N ARG A 233 -8.76 -8.00 4.68
CA ARG A 233 -9.14 -6.70 4.13
C ARG A 233 -10.64 -6.45 4.22
N ARG A 234 -11.46 -7.39 3.78
CA ARG A 234 -12.94 -7.29 3.89
C ARG A 234 -13.31 -7.02 5.35
N ARG A 235 -12.76 -7.82 6.26
CA ARG A 235 -13.04 -7.73 7.69
C ARG A 235 -12.54 -6.44 8.31
N PHE A 236 -11.37 -5.96 7.87
CA PHE A 236 -10.85 -4.65 8.22
C PHE A 236 -11.80 -3.52 7.83
N LEU A 237 -12.29 -3.50 6.59
CA LEU A 237 -13.20 -2.45 6.13
C LEU A 237 -14.49 -2.44 6.93
N GLU A 238 -15.01 -3.60 7.30
CA GLU A 238 -16.17 -3.73 8.20
C GLU A 238 -15.89 -3.11 9.57
N ILE A 239 -14.84 -3.57 10.24
CA ILE A 239 -14.44 -3.10 11.58
C ILE A 239 -14.15 -1.60 11.57
N TYR A 240 -13.33 -1.16 10.61
CA TYR A 240 -12.94 0.23 10.43
C TYR A 240 -14.17 1.14 10.22
N SER A 241 -15.16 0.72 9.43
CA SER A 241 -16.40 1.48 9.22
C SER A 241 -17.23 1.68 10.50
N ILE A 242 -17.17 0.73 11.45
CA ILE A 242 -17.86 0.79 12.74
C ILE A 242 -17.14 1.78 13.67
N ILE A 243 -15.82 1.61 13.85
CA ILE A 243 -15.05 2.45 14.77
C ILE A 243 -14.87 3.89 14.25
N LYS A 244 -14.86 4.10 12.92
CA LYS A 244 -14.83 5.45 12.30
C LYS A 244 -16.09 6.24 12.61
N LYS A 245 -17.25 5.57 12.68
CA LYS A 245 -18.52 6.15 13.16
C LYS A 245 -18.56 6.35 14.67
N GLY A 246 -17.49 5.95 15.35
CA GLY A 246 -17.37 6.08 16.78
C GLY A 246 -18.17 5.08 17.58
N LYS A 247 -18.56 3.96 16.98
CA LYS A 247 -19.26 2.88 17.68
C LYS A 247 -18.24 1.86 18.21
N PRO A 248 -18.46 1.27 19.39
CA PRO A 248 -17.62 0.19 19.88
C PRO A 248 -17.71 -1.03 18.94
N PHE A 249 -16.59 -1.74 18.77
CA PHE A 249 -16.53 -3.03 18.12
C PHE A 249 -15.94 -4.06 19.08
N ASP A 250 -16.61 -5.19 19.25
CA ASP A 250 -16.13 -6.29 20.09
C ASP A 250 -15.62 -7.43 19.21
N PRO A 251 -14.31 -7.70 19.20
CA PRO A 251 -13.75 -8.81 18.44
C PRO A 251 -13.95 -10.17 19.14
N GLY A 252 -14.47 -10.19 20.38
CA GLY A 252 -14.58 -11.40 21.19
C GLY A 252 -13.22 -12.09 21.34
N ASN A 253 -13.22 -13.42 21.29
CA ASN A 253 -12.00 -14.25 21.37
C ASN A 253 -11.39 -14.57 20.00
N ASN A 254 -11.81 -13.92 18.92
CA ASN A 254 -11.25 -14.15 17.59
C ASN A 254 -9.95 -13.36 17.44
N ASN A 255 -8.81 -14.07 17.45
CA ASN A 255 -7.47 -13.48 17.35
C ASN A 255 -7.25 -12.64 16.08
N ASP A 256 -7.91 -12.98 14.96
CA ASP A 256 -7.78 -12.24 13.70
C ASP A 256 -8.56 -10.93 13.77
N ASP A 257 -9.81 -10.95 14.25
CA ASP A 257 -10.61 -9.73 14.46
C ASP A 257 -9.96 -8.81 15.49
N GLN A 258 -9.36 -9.38 16.53
CA GLN A 258 -8.60 -8.62 17.51
C GLN A 258 -7.42 -7.90 16.85
N TYR A 259 -6.64 -8.61 16.04
CA TYR A 259 -5.51 -8.02 15.33
C TYR A 259 -5.96 -6.96 14.31
N ILE A 260 -7.01 -7.24 13.55
CA ILE A 260 -7.58 -6.32 12.58
C ILE A 260 -8.12 -5.06 13.27
N LEU A 261 -8.72 -5.20 14.45
CA LEU A 261 -9.15 -4.07 15.26
C LEU A 261 -7.97 -3.18 15.68
N MET A 262 -6.82 -3.75 16.06
CA MET A 262 -5.60 -2.94 16.32
C MET A 262 -5.19 -2.12 15.10
N VAL A 263 -5.13 -2.75 13.93
CA VAL A 263 -4.76 -2.08 12.68
C VAL A 263 -5.79 -1.00 12.32
N ALA A 264 -7.07 -1.26 12.53
CA ALA A 264 -8.14 -0.31 12.30
C ALA A 264 -8.03 0.91 13.23
N PHE A 265 -7.73 0.70 14.52
CA PHE A 265 -7.45 1.80 15.45
C PHE A 265 -6.23 2.60 15.00
N GLU A 266 -5.13 1.93 14.64
CA GLU A 266 -3.93 2.61 14.18
C GLU A 266 -4.21 3.55 12.99
N ILE A 267 -4.83 3.03 11.94
CA ILE A 267 -5.13 3.80 10.74
C ILE A 267 -6.10 4.93 11.04
N ARG A 268 -7.15 4.69 11.85
CA ARG A 268 -8.09 5.71 12.31
C ARG A 268 -7.36 6.84 13.04
N ASN A 269 -6.47 6.49 13.96
CA ASN A 269 -5.81 7.45 14.83
C ASN A 269 -4.79 8.28 14.05
N LEU A 270 -4.00 7.64 13.17
CA LEU A 270 -3.08 8.34 12.27
C LEU A 270 -3.80 9.28 11.30
N GLU A 271 -4.96 8.87 10.77
CA GLU A 271 -5.82 9.74 9.96
C GLU A 271 -6.33 10.93 10.78
N ALA A 272 -6.81 10.69 12.01
CA ALA A 272 -7.38 11.72 12.87
C ALA A 272 -6.38 12.82 13.26
N VAL A 273 -5.11 12.48 13.43
CA VAL A 273 -4.04 13.44 13.76
C VAL A 273 -3.29 13.97 12.52
N GLY A 274 -3.73 13.61 11.31
CA GLY A 274 -3.14 14.06 10.06
C GLY A 274 -1.73 13.50 9.79
N GLN A 275 -1.40 12.35 10.38
CA GLN A 275 -0.09 11.70 10.23
C GLN A 275 -0.12 10.51 9.26
N LEU A 276 -1.28 10.01 8.84
CA LEU A 276 -1.42 9.01 7.79
C LEU A 276 -1.16 9.64 6.41
N LEU A 277 -0.14 9.17 5.71
CA LEU A 277 0.21 9.67 4.37
C LEU A 277 -0.38 8.82 3.25
N ALA A 278 -0.31 7.50 3.38
CA ALA A 278 -0.84 6.55 2.41
C ALA A 278 -0.96 5.15 2.99
N PRO A 279 -1.77 4.26 2.40
CA PRO A 279 -2.87 4.58 1.51
C PRO A 279 -4.03 5.24 2.29
N LYS A 280 -5.09 5.67 1.60
CA LYS A 280 -6.34 6.01 2.29
C LYS A 280 -6.85 4.76 3.03
N PRO A 281 -7.53 4.90 4.18
CA PRO A 281 -7.99 3.75 4.95
C PRO A 281 -8.82 2.76 4.12
N GLU A 282 -9.70 3.25 3.25
CA GLU A 282 -10.55 2.42 2.38
C GLU A 282 -9.76 1.64 1.32
N GLN A 283 -8.52 2.05 1.08
CA GLN A 283 -7.57 1.47 0.13
C GLN A 283 -6.44 0.70 0.85
N PHE A 284 -6.56 0.46 2.16
CA PHE A 284 -5.52 -0.23 2.91
C PHE A 284 -5.32 -1.68 2.42
N THR A 285 -4.08 -2.00 2.06
CA THR A 285 -3.68 -3.30 1.48
C THR A 285 -2.65 -4.02 2.35
N GLY A 286 -2.63 -3.74 3.65
CA GLY A 286 -1.68 -4.37 4.57
C GLY A 286 -0.34 -3.63 4.73
N TRP A 287 -0.23 -2.40 4.25
CA TRP A 287 0.87 -1.50 4.57
C TRP A 287 0.38 -0.06 4.67
N LEU A 288 1.06 0.75 5.48
CA LEU A 288 0.81 2.19 5.58
C LEU A 288 2.12 2.98 5.68
N ARG A 289 2.06 4.24 5.26
CA ARG A 289 3.05 5.31 5.41
C ARG A 289 2.51 6.34 6.37
N MET A 290 3.35 6.76 7.31
CA MET A 290 3.05 7.84 8.23
C MET A 290 4.19 8.85 8.32
N THR A 291 3.88 10.03 8.84
CA THR A 291 4.85 11.11 9.05
C THR A 291 6.00 10.65 9.94
N LYS A 292 7.23 10.90 9.52
CA LYS A 292 8.43 10.58 10.29
C LYS A 292 8.55 11.48 11.52
N ILE A 293 8.79 10.88 12.68
CA ILE A 293 9.04 11.59 13.93
C ILE A 293 10.55 11.64 14.17
N ALA A 294 11.10 12.85 14.28
CA ALA A 294 12.50 13.06 14.57
C ALA A 294 12.79 12.97 16.06
N GLY A 295 13.96 12.44 16.44
CA GLY A 295 14.43 12.43 17.81
C GLY A 295 15.35 11.24 18.12
N THR A 296 15.59 11.03 19.41
CA THR A 296 16.48 10.00 19.93
C THR A 296 15.67 9.02 20.77
N ARG A 297 15.81 7.73 20.46
CA ARG A 297 15.32 6.64 21.32
C ARG A 297 16.16 6.57 22.58
N ILE A 298 15.55 6.49 23.75
CA ILE A 298 16.28 6.60 25.02
C ILE A 298 17.38 5.54 25.21
N TRP A 299 17.21 4.32 24.66
CA TRP A 299 18.20 3.25 24.80
C TRP A 299 19.47 3.47 23.97
N LYS A 300 19.47 4.49 23.11
CA LYS A 300 20.69 4.96 22.45
C LYS A 300 21.54 5.85 23.36
N THR A 301 20.99 6.34 24.48
CA THR A 301 21.72 7.22 25.41
C THR A 301 22.60 6.41 26.37
N PRO A 302 23.74 6.96 26.84
CA PRO A 302 24.57 6.31 27.87
C PRO A 302 23.86 6.16 29.22
N LEU A 303 22.97 7.09 29.59
CA LEU A 303 22.25 7.06 30.87
C LEU A 303 21.30 5.85 30.97
N TYR A 304 20.67 5.44 29.87
CA TYR A 304 19.84 4.24 29.83
C TYR A 304 20.63 2.94 30.08
N LYS A 305 21.95 2.95 29.86
CA LYS A 305 22.82 1.77 30.08
C LYS A 305 23.29 1.64 31.53
N LYS A 306 22.97 2.62 32.39
CA LYS A 306 23.29 2.55 33.82
C LYS A 306 22.39 1.50 34.50
N HIS A 307 22.81 1.07 35.69
CA HIS A 307 22.05 0.10 36.47
C HIS A 307 20.65 0.64 36.78
N PRO A 308 19.56 -0.16 36.67
CA PRO A 308 18.18 0.32 36.87
C PRO A 308 17.87 0.89 38.26
N PHE A 309 18.67 0.55 39.27
CA PHE A 309 18.57 1.15 40.62
C PHE A 309 19.53 2.32 40.87
N SER A 310 20.32 2.75 39.87
CA SER A 310 21.15 3.94 40.02
C SER A 310 20.30 5.21 39.95
N VAL A 311 20.63 6.20 40.79
CA VAL A 311 19.95 7.50 40.82
C VAL A 311 19.92 8.14 39.43
N SER A 312 21.06 8.13 38.73
CA SER A 312 21.18 8.69 37.38
C SER A 312 20.25 8.03 36.34
N PHE A 313 20.05 6.71 36.43
CA PHE A 313 19.10 6.02 35.55
C PHE A 313 17.67 6.43 35.90
N GLN A 314 17.33 6.41 37.18
CA GLN A 314 15.97 6.68 37.65
C GLN A 314 15.54 8.11 37.33
N GLU A 315 16.38 9.12 37.58
CA GLU A 315 16.10 10.51 37.23
C GLU A 315 15.91 10.70 35.72
N PHE A 316 16.78 10.07 34.91
CA PHE A 316 16.68 10.12 33.45
C PHE A 316 15.38 9.50 32.92
N ILE A 317 15.06 8.28 33.36
CA ILE A 317 13.83 7.58 32.95
C ILE A 317 12.58 8.29 33.44
N LYS A 318 12.61 8.80 34.67
CA LYS A 318 11.52 9.57 35.26
C LYS A 318 11.20 10.82 34.46
N THR A 319 12.23 11.55 34.03
CA THR A 319 12.08 12.70 33.13
C THR A 319 11.43 12.27 31.82
N ALA A 320 11.91 11.19 31.21
CA ALA A 320 11.34 10.64 29.98
C ALA A 320 9.86 10.24 30.13
N PHE A 321 9.49 9.60 31.24
CA PHE A 321 8.10 9.27 31.54
C PHE A 321 7.22 10.50 31.64
N HIS A 322 7.63 11.52 32.39
CA HIS A 322 6.84 12.74 32.50
C HIS A 322 6.65 13.44 31.15
N LEU A 323 7.68 13.48 30.31
CA LEU A 323 7.59 14.05 28.97
C LEU A 323 6.69 13.23 28.04
N ALA A 324 6.70 11.91 28.16
CA ALA A 324 5.77 11.06 27.41
C ALA A 324 4.31 11.32 27.85
N VAL A 325 4.04 11.44 29.16
CA VAL A 325 2.70 11.78 29.65
C VAL A 325 2.26 13.17 29.20
N ASP A 326 3.16 14.14 29.14
CA ASP A 326 2.85 15.47 28.61
C ASP A 326 2.34 15.40 27.17
N GLU A 327 3.01 14.63 26.31
CA GLU A 327 2.60 14.42 24.92
C GLU A 327 1.24 13.68 24.82
N ILE A 328 0.99 12.70 25.71
CA ILE A 328 -0.33 12.03 25.79
C ILE A 328 -1.42 13.03 26.19
N GLU A 329 -1.21 13.84 27.23
CA GLU A 329 -2.19 14.85 27.67
C GLU A 329 -2.47 15.88 26.57
N ASP A 330 -1.45 16.32 25.85
CA ASP A 330 -1.58 17.27 24.75
C ASP A 330 -2.39 16.67 23.60
N ALA A 331 -2.17 15.40 23.27
CA ALA A 331 -2.96 14.70 22.26
C ALA A 331 -4.41 14.49 22.67
N VAL A 332 -4.68 14.16 23.94
CA VAL A 332 -6.06 14.06 24.45
C VAL A 332 -6.76 15.41 24.32
N LYS A 333 -6.12 16.51 24.71
CA LYS A 333 -6.72 17.85 24.63
C LYS A 333 -6.93 18.31 23.18
N LYS A 334 -5.98 18.01 22.29
CA LYS A 334 -5.99 18.51 20.91
C LYS A 334 -6.85 17.66 19.98
N TYR A 335 -6.79 16.34 20.13
CA TYR A 335 -7.40 15.40 19.17
C TYR A 335 -8.47 14.51 19.81
N GLY A 336 -8.62 14.52 21.13
CA GLY A 336 -9.55 13.66 21.83
C GLY A 336 -9.13 12.18 21.82
N LEU A 337 -7.82 11.91 21.79
CA LEU A 337 -7.25 10.57 21.72
C LEU A 337 -6.19 10.34 22.80
N GLU A 338 -6.32 9.26 23.57
CA GLU A 338 -5.35 8.77 24.55
C GLU A 338 -4.56 7.60 23.94
N HIS A 339 -3.24 7.75 23.78
CA HIS A 339 -2.38 6.66 23.31
C HIS A 339 -2.03 5.69 24.44
N ARG A 340 -2.51 4.45 24.35
CA ARG A 340 -2.48 3.34 25.33
C ARG A 340 -1.22 2.47 25.30
N ASP A 341 -0.28 2.70 24.38
CA ASP A 341 0.96 1.91 24.24
C ASP A 341 2.21 2.79 24.20
N ALA A 342 2.20 3.84 25.01
CA ALA A 342 3.29 4.82 25.13
C ALA A 342 4.49 4.29 25.94
N HIS A 343 4.86 3.02 25.77
CA HIS A 343 6.09 2.49 26.35
C HIS A 343 7.30 3.22 25.75
N LEU A 344 8.42 3.31 26.48
CA LEU A 344 9.59 4.08 26.02
C LEU A 344 10.09 3.64 24.63
N ALA A 345 9.87 2.38 24.24
CA ALA A 345 10.18 1.87 22.91
C ALA A 345 9.41 2.52 21.74
N ASN A 346 8.30 3.21 22.03
CA ASN A 346 7.44 3.91 21.08
C ASN A 346 7.55 5.43 21.22
N VAL A 347 8.56 5.94 21.93
CA VAL A 347 8.76 7.38 22.14
C VAL A 347 10.13 7.82 21.65
N TYR A 348 10.15 8.89 20.87
CA TYR A 348 11.36 9.61 20.48
C TYR A 348 11.51 10.86 21.31
N PHE A 349 12.73 11.21 21.65
CA PHE A 349 13.00 12.37 22.50
C PHE A 349 13.88 13.37 21.78
N THR A 350 13.48 14.63 21.83
CA THR A 350 14.42 15.73 21.62
C THR A 350 15.35 15.79 22.84
N MET A 351 16.65 15.90 22.61
CA MET A 351 17.67 15.85 23.65
C MET A 351 18.36 17.21 23.78
N ASP A 352 18.70 17.59 25.01
CA ASP A 352 19.69 18.63 25.33
C ASP A 352 20.84 17.96 26.08
N GLY A 353 21.99 17.83 25.40
CA GLY A 353 23.05 16.92 25.86
C GLY A 353 22.55 15.48 25.99
N ASP A 354 22.64 14.92 27.19
CA ASP A 354 22.15 13.58 27.53
C ASP A 354 20.76 13.56 28.16
N GLN A 355 20.12 14.72 28.34
CA GLN A 355 18.81 14.84 28.98
C GLN A 355 17.68 14.97 27.94
N PRO A 356 16.56 14.24 28.11
CA PRO A 356 15.39 14.41 27.26
C PRO A 356 14.66 15.71 27.65
N VAL A 357 14.24 16.50 26.67
CA VAL A 357 13.52 17.76 26.89
C VAL A 357 12.12 17.79 26.29
N LYS A 358 11.84 16.90 25.32
CA LYS A 358 10.50 16.71 24.75
C LYS A 358 10.32 15.28 24.26
N GLY A 359 9.17 14.67 24.54
CA GLY A 359 8.77 13.36 24.00
C GLY A 359 7.90 13.50 22.76
N HIS A 360 7.95 12.51 21.87
CA HIS A 360 7.13 12.41 20.66
C HIS A 360 6.73 10.94 20.43
N LEU A 361 5.42 10.66 20.33
CA LEU A 361 4.87 9.30 20.26
C LEU A 361 4.88 8.74 18.83
N LEU A 362 5.57 7.62 18.60
CA LEU A 362 5.75 6.97 17.30
C LEU A 362 4.51 6.16 16.85
N ASP A 363 3.78 5.57 17.79
CA ASP A 363 2.84 4.48 17.49
C ASP A 363 1.42 4.77 17.95
N TRP A 364 0.58 5.41 17.15
CA TRP A 364 -0.82 5.65 17.53
C TRP A 364 -1.71 4.39 17.46
N GLY A 365 -1.13 3.19 17.34
CA GLY A 365 -1.82 1.93 17.07
C GLY A 365 -2.84 1.51 18.10
N ILE A 366 -2.58 1.79 19.37
CA ILE A 366 -3.51 1.54 20.46
C ILE A 366 -3.81 2.91 21.06
N ALA A 367 -4.79 3.63 20.53
CA ALA A 367 -5.29 4.85 21.15
C ALA A 367 -6.81 4.86 21.17
N VAL A 368 -7.37 5.34 22.28
CA VAL A 368 -8.82 5.40 22.50
C VAL A 368 -9.32 6.83 22.60
N LYS A 369 -10.59 7.01 22.31
CA LYS A 369 -11.28 8.27 22.55
C LYS A 369 -11.18 8.68 24.01
N MET A 370 -10.81 9.93 24.22
CA MET A 370 -10.81 10.56 25.52
C MET A 370 -11.20 12.02 25.39
N LYS A 371 -11.97 12.53 26.35
CA LYS A 371 -12.39 13.93 26.39
C LYS A 371 -11.79 14.61 27.61
N TRP A 372 -11.18 15.78 27.41
CA TRP A 372 -10.92 16.72 28.48
C TRP A 372 -12.10 17.69 28.61
N ASP A 373 -12.75 17.75 29.78
CA ASP A 373 -13.90 18.65 30.02
C ASP A 373 -13.54 19.94 30.76
N GLY A 374 -12.25 20.18 31.01
CA GLY A 374 -11.75 21.30 31.83
C GLY A 374 -11.40 20.91 33.27
N LYS A 375 -11.88 19.76 33.75
CA LYS A 375 -11.60 19.24 35.10
C LYS A 375 -11.18 17.77 35.10
N TYR A 376 -11.78 16.96 34.24
CA TYR A 376 -11.57 15.53 34.16
C TYR A 376 -11.20 15.10 32.74
N TYR A 377 -10.32 14.10 32.69
CA TYR A 377 -10.14 13.25 31.54
C TYR A 377 -11.18 12.13 31.60
N ILE A 378 -12.06 12.06 30.60
CA ILE A 378 -13.18 11.12 30.55
C ILE A 378 -12.95 10.16 29.39
N ARG A 379 -12.87 8.85 29.67
CA ARG A 379 -12.72 7.85 28.60
C ARG A 379 -14.02 7.64 27.82
N GLY A 380 -13.86 7.50 26.51
CA GLY A 380 -14.92 7.11 25.59
C GLY A 380 -15.27 5.64 25.69
N ASP A 381 -16.16 5.20 24.81
CA ASP A 381 -16.70 3.84 24.75
C ASP A 381 -15.92 2.91 23.82
N ASP A 382 -14.77 3.33 23.29
CA ASP A 382 -13.88 2.49 22.48
C ASP A 382 -13.52 1.21 23.25
N LYS A 383 -13.68 0.03 22.63
CA LYS A 383 -13.23 -1.25 23.22
C LYS A 383 -11.73 -1.42 22.99
N ILE A 384 -10.97 -1.61 24.07
CA ILE A 384 -9.54 -1.92 24.03
C ILE A 384 -9.38 -3.43 24.02
N LEU A 385 -8.34 -3.90 23.35
CA LEU A 385 -7.95 -5.30 23.39
C LEU A 385 -7.26 -5.62 24.71
N TRP A 386 -7.59 -6.78 25.28
CA TRP A 386 -6.93 -7.32 26.49
C TRP A 386 -7.17 -6.55 27.78
N GLN A 387 -7.97 -5.47 27.76
CA GLN A 387 -8.31 -4.67 28.93
C GLN A 387 -9.72 -4.10 28.79
N ASP A 388 -10.41 -3.89 29.92
CA ASP A 388 -11.64 -3.13 29.93
C ASP A 388 -11.37 -1.70 29.44
N SER A 389 -12.28 -1.18 28.63
CA SER A 389 -12.18 0.19 28.12
C SER A 389 -12.27 1.24 29.23
N GLU A 390 -12.80 0.86 30.39
CA GLU A 390 -13.16 1.76 31.49
C GLU A 390 -14.01 2.92 30.97
N ALA A 391 -14.98 2.61 30.09
CA ALA A 391 -15.84 3.60 29.46
C ALA A 391 -16.53 4.48 30.51
N GLY A 392 -16.43 5.80 30.36
CA GLY A 392 -16.97 6.78 31.31
C GLY A 392 -16.14 6.99 32.57
N ALA A 393 -15.02 6.28 32.76
CA ALA A 393 -14.08 6.55 33.84
C ALA A 393 -13.56 7.98 33.74
N LYS A 394 -13.42 8.62 34.91
CA LYS A 394 -13.02 10.01 35.06
C LYS A 394 -11.74 10.06 35.88
N TYR A 395 -10.75 10.76 35.36
CA TYR A 395 -9.50 11.02 36.06
C TYR A 395 -9.33 12.52 36.20
N THR A 396 -9.05 12.97 37.41
CA THR A 396 -8.41 14.28 37.59
C THR A 396 -7.06 14.28 36.89
N LYS A 397 -6.48 15.48 36.70
CA LYS A 397 -5.15 15.60 36.10
C LYS A 397 -4.10 14.78 36.83
N GLU A 398 -4.12 14.79 38.17
CA GLU A 398 -3.15 14.04 38.96
C GLU A 398 -3.36 12.53 38.85
N GLU A 399 -4.60 12.04 38.96
CA GLU A 399 -4.92 10.63 38.80
C GLU A 399 -4.51 10.10 37.43
N PHE A 400 -4.74 10.87 36.36
CA PHE A 400 -4.36 10.50 35.01
C PHE A 400 -2.83 10.35 34.85
N ARG A 401 -2.06 11.30 35.39
CA ARG A 401 -0.60 11.22 35.36
C ARG A 401 -0.07 10.06 36.19
N ARG A 402 -0.59 9.86 37.41
CA ARG A 402 -0.21 8.75 38.29
C ARG A 402 -0.50 7.40 37.64
N TYR A 403 -1.65 7.27 36.98
CA TYR A 403 -2.02 6.07 36.22
C TYR A 403 -0.96 5.74 35.17
N TRP A 404 -0.63 6.70 34.31
CA TRP A 404 0.33 6.51 33.22
C TRP A 404 1.76 6.23 33.70
N ILE A 405 2.23 6.99 34.68
CA ILE A 405 3.57 6.80 35.25
C ILE A 405 3.67 5.43 35.92
N THR A 406 2.65 5.04 36.69
CA THR A 406 2.61 3.71 37.33
C THR A 406 2.72 2.61 36.29
N TRP A 407 1.95 2.69 35.21
CA TRP A 407 2.00 1.70 34.13
C TRP A 407 3.39 1.63 33.49
N MET A 408 3.96 2.78 33.09
CA MET A 408 5.27 2.81 32.43
C MET A 408 6.41 2.32 33.33
N VAL A 409 6.41 2.69 34.62
CA VAL A 409 7.40 2.20 35.59
C VAL A 409 7.31 0.68 35.72
N LYS A 410 6.10 0.13 35.89
CA LYS A 410 5.91 -1.33 35.96
C LYS A 410 6.42 -2.02 34.70
N THR A 411 6.03 -1.55 33.52
CA THR A 411 6.46 -2.13 32.24
C THR A 411 7.98 -2.09 32.07
N GLU A 412 8.64 -0.98 32.41
CA GLU A 412 10.09 -0.85 32.29
C GLU A 412 10.82 -1.80 33.26
N TYR A 413 10.39 -1.89 34.51
CA TYR A 413 11.04 -2.79 35.49
C TYR A 413 10.75 -4.26 35.19
N GLU A 414 9.55 -4.60 34.70
CA GLU A 414 9.26 -5.94 34.17
C GLU A 414 10.15 -6.32 32.98
N ALA A 415 10.41 -5.38 32.07
CA ALA A 415 11.34 -5.60 30.98
C ALA A 415 12.78 -5.81 31.48
N ASN A 416 13.21 -5.06 32.50
CA ASN A 416 14.54 -5.24 33.11
C ASN A 416 14.68 -6.58 33.84
N MET A 417 13.63 -7.06 34.53
CA MET A 417 13.58 -8.40 35.12
C MET A 417 13.70 -9.48 34.03
N LYS A 418 12.91 -9.39 32.95
CA LYS A 418 12.96 -10.35 31.82
C LYS A 418 14.31 -10.40 31.10
N ARG A 419 15.06 -9.30 31.11
CA ARG A 419 16.41 -9.19 30.55
C ARG A 419 17.51 -9.65 31.51
N ASN A 420 17.16 -10.10 32.72
CA ASN A 420 18.09 -10.41 33.80
C ASN A 420 19.00 -9.22 34.20
N ALA A 421 18.52 -7.98 34.01
CA ALA A 421 19.26 -6.78 34.42
C ALA A 421 19.12 -6.51 35.93
N ILE A 422 18.04 -6.99 36.53
CA ILE A 422 17.76 -7.02 37.97
C ILE A 422 17.07 -8.34 38.32
N THR A 423 17.07 -8.72 39.60
CA THR A 423 16.33 -9.91 40.05
C THR A 423 14.83 -9.64 40.13
N GLU A 424 14.01 -10.68 40.03
CA GLU A 424 12.55 -10.56 40.21
C GLU A 424 12.20 -10.02 41.60
N SER A 425 12.88 -10.53 42.64
CA SER A 425 12.67 -10.09 44.02
C SER A 425 12.92 -8.60 44.19
N ASP A 426 14.03 -8.09 43.65
CA ASP A 426 14.38 -6.67 43.75
C ASP A 426 13.39 -5.80 42.96
N GLY A 427 13.01 -6.24 41.76
CA GLY A 427 12.02 -5.55 40.94
C GLY A 427 10.65 -5.45 41.63
N TYR A 428 10.13 -6.55 42.15
CA TYR A 428 8.84 -6.55 42.86
C TYR A 428 8.89 -5.77 44.17
N ASN A 429 10.00 -5.80 44.91
CA ASN A 429 10.17 -4.97 46.10
C ASN A 429 10.20 -3.48 45.76
N PHE A 430 10.90 -3.11 44.68
CA PHE A 430 10.95 -1.73 44.20
C PHE A 430 9.56 -1.21 43.78
N LEU A 431 8.77 -2.04 43.10
CA LEU A 431 7.43 -1.67 42.59
C LEU A 431 6.35 -1.51 43.67
N LYS A 432 6.66 -1.73 44.96
CA LYS A 432 5.73 -1.54 46.08
C LYS A 432 5.47 -0.08 46.43
N ASP A 433 6.43 0.81 46.17
CA ASP A 433 6.32 2.24 46.44
C ASP A 433 6.79 3.02 45.21
N LEU A 434 5.85 3.78 44.62
CA LEU A 434 6.08 4.54 43.40
C LEU A 434 6.04 6.06 43.64
N ASP A 435 5.94 6.54 44.88
CA ASP A 435 5.70 7.96 45.17
C ASP A 435 6.82 8.87 44.65
N TRP A 436 8.06 8.36 44.61
CA TRP A 436 9.20 9.06 44.01
C TRP A 436 8.98 9.43 42.53
N TRP A 437 8.29 8.58 41.77
CA TRP A 437 8.09 8.73 40.33
C TRP A 437 7.05 9.78 39.96
N PHE A 438 6.20 10.19 40.91
CA PHE A 438 5.15 11.18 40.64
C PHE A 438 5.61 12.63 40.83
N LYS A 439 6.68 12.84 41.60
CA LYS A 439 7.32 14.15 41.76
C LYS A 439 7.99 14.50 40.44
N ARG A 440 7.81 15.70 39.90
CA ARG A 440 8.60 16.10 38.72
C ARG A 440 10.06 16.35 39.07
#